data_AF-A0A6P0VQE2-F1
#
_entry.id   AF-A0A6P0VQE2-F1
#
_cell.length_a   1.000
_cell.length_b   1.000
_cell.length_c   1.000
_cell.angle_alpha   90.00
_cell.angle_beta   90.00
_cell.angle_gamma   90.00
#
_symmetry.space_group_name_H-M   'P 1'
#
loop_
_entity.id
_entity.type
_entity.pdbx_description
1 polymer ?
#
loop_
_entity_poly.entity_id
_entity_poly.type
_entity_poly.pdbx_seq_one_letter_code
_entity_poly.pdbx_strand_id
1 'polypeptide(L)'
;MYTGNKFPTGLSPRIEFGGLLPPIFGHALDSKGQYVQVQGTSFAATTVSGVVALMRGENPNLSRDRIIAILKETSSYQGLNLSQADTRTYRLQRAIGFGSAPNFPFLRPSGVFPLPEPIPASQYFYGSGLVNAEAAVNKAKGN
;
A
#
# COMPACT_ATOMS: atom_id res chain seq x y z
N MET A 1 -41.95 -32.74 0.41
CA MET A 1 -42.75 -31.57 0.00
C MET A 1 -43.06 -30.80 1.28
N TYR A 2 -42.50 -29.59 1.42
CA TYR A 2 -42.68 -28.52 2.44
C TYR A 2 -41.35 -27.75 2.48
N THR A 3 -41.15 -26.79 1.56
CA THR A 3 -41.43 -25.33 1.65
C THR A 3 -40.26 -24.55 2.24
N GLY A 4 -39.76 -23.60 1.46
CA GLY A 4 -38.54 -22.85 1.73
C GLY A 4 -38.60 -21.94 2.95
N ASN A 5 -37.41 -21.58 3.42
CA ASN A 5 -37.20 -20.39 4.22
C ASN A 5 -36.13 -19.51 3.59
N LYS A 6 -36.51 -18.24 3.57
CA LYS A 6 -35.91 -17.11 2.87
C LYS A 6 -34.49 -16.84 3.34
N PHE A 7 -33.64 -16.42 2.41
CA PHE A 7 -32.40 -15.71 2.72
C PHE A 7 -32.74 -14.51 3.63
N PRO A 8 -32.16 -14.40 4.85
CA PRO A 8 -32.14 -13.13 5.53
C PRO A 8 -31.12 -12.24 4.82
N THR A 9 -31.62 -11.34 3.99
CA THR A 9 -30.92 -10.12 3.60
C THR A 9 -30.73 -9.28 4.86
N GLY A 10 -29.58 -9.40 5.50
CA GLY A 10 -29.26 -8.58 6.67
C GLY A 10 -28.13 -9.16 7.48
N LEU A 11 -27.06 -8.38 7.63
CA LEU A 11 -25.85 -8.63 8.40
C LEU A 11 -24.77 -9.46 7.67
N SER A 12 -24.14 -8.85 6.66
CA SER A 12 -22.69 -9.04 6.54
C SER A 12 -22.08 -8.70 7.91
N PRO A 13 -21.12 -9.49 8.45
CA PRO A 13 -20.33 -9.04 9.59
C PRO A 13 -19.49 -7.85 9.11
N ARG A 14 -20.07 -6.66 9.20
CA ARG A 14 -19.35 -5.41 9.12
C ARG A 14 -18.48 -5.41 10.36
N ILE A 15 -17.19 -5.73 10.19
CA ILE A 15 -16.20 -5.42 11.20
C ILE A 15 -16.14 -3.88 11.23
N GLU A 16 -16.98 -3.27 12.05
CA GLU A 16 -16.90 -1.85 12.36
C GLU A 16 -15.63 -1.65 13.18
N PHE A 17 -14.57 -1.17 12.53
CA PHE A 17 -13.42 -0.57 13.23
C PHE A 17 -13.84 0.79 13.80
N GLY A 18 -14.73 0.75 14.78
CA GLY A 18 -15.10 1.88 15.60
C GLY A 18 -14.11 2.03 16.75
N GLY A 19 -13.25 3.05 16.67
CA GLY A 19 -12.60 3.66 17.83
C GLY A 19 -11.47 2.88 18.49
N LEU A 20 -10.25 3.45 18.36
CA LEU A 20 -9.28 3.55 19.46
C LEU A 20 -8.59 2.27 19.96
N LEU A 21 -8.25 1.33 19.08
CA LEU A 21 -7.22 0.31 19.38
C LEU A 21 -6.23 0.16 18.20
N PRO A 22 -4.93 -0.04 18.47
CA PRO A 22 -3.93 -0.26 17.41
C PRO A 22 -4.30 -1.48 16.56
N PRO A 23 -3.91 -1.51 15.27
CA PRO A 23 -4.31 -2.60 14.38
C PRO A 23 -3.80 -3.94 14.91
N ILE A 24 -4.73 -4.78 15.35
CA ILE A 24 -4.47 -6.18 15.65
C ILE A 24 -4.29 -6.87 14.30
N PHE A 25 -3.06 -7.31 14.00
CA PHE A 25 -2.79 -8.21 12.88
C PHE A 25 -3.44 -9.57 13.18
N GLY A 26 -4.74 -9.67 12.88
CA GLY A 26 -5.53 -10.88 13.07
C GLY A 26 -5.23 -11.92 11.99
N HIS A 27 -5.10 -13.17 12.42
CA HIS A 27 -4.86 -14.36 11.60
C HIS A 27 -5.70 -14.36 10.32
N ALA A 28 -5.03 -14.42 9.16
CA ALA A 28 -5.63 -14.40 7.83
C ALA A 28 -6.33 -15.71 7.42
N LEU A 29 -6.60 -16.60 8.39
CA LEU A 29 -7.29 -17.86 8.20
C LEU A 29 -8.28 -18.00 9.35
N ASP A 30 -9.58 -18.14 9.04
CA ASP A 30 -10.51 -18.71 10.02
C ASP A 30 -9.97 -20.10 10.39
N SER A 31 -10.06 -20.46 11.67
CA SER A 31 -9.81 -21.80 12.20
C SER A 31 -10.46 -22.94 11.41
N LYS A 32 -11.45 -22.62 10.56
CA LYS A 32 -12.16 -23.55 9.66
C LYS A 32 -11.63 -23.57 8.23
N GLY A 33 -10.53 -22.87 7.92
CA GLY A 33 -9.96 -22.78 6.57
C GLY A 33 -10.80 -21.95 5.59
N GLN A 34 -11.62 -21.03 6.09
CA GLN A 34 -12.45 -20.17 5.24
C GLN A 34 -11.68 -18.93 4.76
N TYR A 35 -11.99 -18.47 3.56
CA TYR A 35 -11.45 -17.24 2.99
C TYR A 35 -12.02 -16.03 3.72
N VAL A 36 -11.12 -15.11 4.10
CA VAL A 36 -11.49 -13.83 4.74
C VAL A 36 -11.06 -12.67 3.86
N GLN A 37 -11.90 -11.63 3.80
CA GLN A 37 -11.55 -10.39 3.13
C GLN A 37 -10.78 -9.49 4.10
N VAL A 38 -9.64 -8.97 3.66
CA VAL A 38 -8.70 -8.22 4.49
C VAL A 38 -8.26 -6.94 3.78
N GLN A 39 -7.87 -5.93 4.55
CA GLN A 39 -7.42 -4.63 4.04
C GLN A 39 -6.19 -4.14 4.81
N GLY A 40 -5.35 -3.34 4.16
CA GLY A 40 -4.17 -2.71 4.77
C GLY A 40 -2.90 -2.89 3.94
N THR A 41 -1.90 -2.06 4.22
CA THR A 41 -0.61 -2.05 3.50
C THR A 41 0.19 -3.34 3.69
N SER A 42 -0.01 -4.05 4.81
CA SER A 42 0.61 -5.37 5.04
C SER A 42 0.20 -6.40 3.98
N PHE A 43 -1.02 -6.32 3.45
CA PHE A 43 -1.47 -7.23 2.39
C PHE A 43 -0.91 -6.82 1.01
N ALA A 44 -0.70 -5.52 0.78
CA ALA A 44 -0.01 -5.04 -0.41
C ALA A 44 1.45 -5.51 -0.46
N ALA A 45 2.15 -5.54 0.69
CA ALA A 45 3.51 -6.04 0.78
C ALA A 45 3.63 -7.51 0.33
N THR A 46 2.66 -8.36 0.70
CA THR A 46 2.62 -9.76 0.26
C THR A 46 2.43 -9.86 -1.25
N THR A 47 1.56 -9.05 -1.85
CA THR A 47 1.38 -9.01 -3.31
C THR A 47 2.67 -8.63 -4.04
N VAL A 48 3.37 -7.59 -3.59
CA VAL A 48 4.66 -7.18 -4.19
C VAL A 48 5.73 -8.26 -4.00
N SER A 49 5.75 -8.93 -2.85
CA SER A 49 6.66 -10.06 -2.59
C SER A 49 6.43 -11.22 -3.57
N GLY A 50 5.16 -11.50 -3.91
CA GLY A 50 4.81 -12.48 -4.94
C GLY A 50 5.35 -12.10 -6.32
N VAL A 51 5.24 -10.82 -6.72
CA VAL A 51 5.82 -10.33 -7.98
C VAL A 51 7.34 -10.51 -8.00
N VAL A 52 8.03 -10.16 -6.91
CA VAL A 52 9.49 -10.35 -6.80
C VAL A 52 9.85 -11.83 -6.88
N ALA A 53 9.05 -12.72 -6.27
CA ALA A 53 9.26 -14.16 -6.38
C ALA A 53 9.15 -14.65 -7.83
N LEU A 54 8.16 -14.17 -8.60
CA LEU A 54 8.03 -14.47 -10.03
C LEU A 54 9.23 -13.94 -10.84
N MET A 55 9.66 -12.70 -10.59
CA MET A 55 10.85 -12.14 -11.23
C MET A 55 12.10 -12.99 -10.98
N ARG A 56 12.32 -13.42 -9.74
CA ARG A 56 13.45 -14.30 -9.39
C ARG A 56 13.29 -15.73 -9.90
N GLY A 57 12.05 -16.20 -10.09
CA GLY A 57 11.76 -17.47 -10.74
C GLY A 57 12.23 -17.49 -12.19
N GLU A 58 12.07 -16.37 -12.90
CA GLU A 58 12.58 -16.22 -14.28
C GLU A 58 14.08 -15.95 -14.32
N ASN A 59 14.60 -15.15 -13.39
CA ASN A 59 16.02 -14.83 -13.33
C ASN A 59 16.55 -14.89 -11.88
N PRO A 60 17.11 -16.04 -11.47
CA PRO A 60 17.59 -16.27 -10.10
C PRO A 60 18.72 -15.34 -9.66
N ASN A 61 19.48 -14.82 -10.64
CA ASN A 61 20.68 -14.00 -10.44
C ASN A 61 20.39 -12.50 -10.32
N LEU A 62 19.12 -12.09 -10.34
CA LEU A 62 18.75 -10.68 -10.16
C LEU A 62 19.22 -10.14 -8.80
N SER A 63 19.99 -9.05 -8.85
CA SER A 63 20.38 -8.31 -7.66
C SER A 63 19.19 -7.53 -7.07
N ARG A 64 19.26 -7.24 -5.77
CA ARG A 64 18.26 -6.41 -5.08
C ARG A 64 18.04 -5.07 -5.79
N ASP A 65 19.12 -4.40 -6.16
CA ASP A 65 19.05 -3.09 -6.81
C ASP A 65 18.38 -3.19 -8.17
N ARG A 66 18.64 -4.27 -8.92
CA ARG A 66 17.98 -4.49 -10.22
C ARG A 66 16.50 -4.81 -10.05
N ILE A 67 16.12 -5.58 -9.03
CA ILE A 67 14.71 -5.84 -8.69
C ILE A 67 13.99 -4.51 -8.41
N ILE A 68 14.57 -3.66 -7.56
CA ILE A 68 13.99 -2.35 -7.23
C ILE A 68 13.91 -1.47 -8.49
N ALA A 69 14.95 -1.46 -9.31
CA ALA A 69 14.96 -0.69 -10.56
C ALA A 69 13.84 -1.14 -11.50
N ILE A 70 13.70 -2.45 -11.74
CA ILE A 70 12.63 -2.99 -12.59
C ILE A 70 11.25 -2.59 -12.04
N LEU A 71 11.00 -2.76 -10.74
CA LEU A 71 9.72 -2.40 -10.14
C LEU A 71 9.38 -0.92 -10.32
N LYS A 72 10.37 -0.02 -10.22
CA LYS A 72 10.18 1.42 -10.46
C LYS A 72 9.99 1.75 -11.94
N GLU A 73 10.71 1.07 -12.82
CA GLU A 73 10.65 1.25 -14.28
C GLU A 73 9.32 0.75 -14.88
N THR A 74 8.69 -0.25 -14.25
CA THR A 74 7.45 -0.87 -14.76
C THR A 74 6.21 -0.44 -13.98
N SER A 75 6.35 0.28 -12.86
CA SER A 75 5.22 0.85 -12.14
C SER A 75 4.58 2.02 -12.89
N SER A 76 3.27 2.20 -12.71
CA SER A 76 2.52 3.27 -13.36
C SER A 76 1.55 3.96 -12.40
N TYR A 77 1.32 5.25 -12.59
CA TYR A 77 0.26 5.99 -11.89
C TYR A 77 -1.12 5.81 -12.54
N GLN A 78 -1.22 5.08 -13.65
CA GLN A 78 -2.50 4.83 -14.31
C GLN A 78 -3.47 4.11 -13.38
N GLY A 79 -4.69 4.65 -13.27
CA GLY A 79 -5.72 4.12 -12.37
C GLY A 79 -5.56 4.54 -10.90
N LEU A 80 -4.51 5.30 -10.55
CA LEU A 80 -4.35 5.88 -9.22
C LEU A 80 -4.87 7.32 -9.22
N ASN A 81 -5.92 7.57 -8.43
CA ASN A 81 -6.49 8.90 -8.26
C ASN A 81 -6.36 9.32 -6.81
N LEU A 82 -5.69 10.46 -6.61
CA LEU A 82 -5.67 11.11 -5.31
C LEU A 82 -7.05 11.66 -4.99
N SER A 83 -7.50 11.41 -3.76
CA SER A 83 -8.72 12.06 -3.29
C SER A 83 -8.46 13.57 -3.08
N GLN A 84 -9.53 14.36 -3.16
CA GLN A 84 -9.47 15.78 -2.83
C GLN A 84 -9.05 16.01 -1.37
N ALA A 85 -9.39 15.08 -0.48
CA ALA A 85 -8.95 15.10 0.92
C ALA A 85 -7.44 14.91 1.04
N ASP A 86 -6.87 13.90 0.38
CA ASP A 86 -5.43 13.61 0.39
C ASP A 86 -4.61 14.77 -0.19
N THR A 87 -5.12 15.38 -1.26
CA THR A 87 -4.50 16.55 -1.88
C THR A 87 -4.45 17.74 -0.91
N ARG A 88 -5.51 17.97 -0.14
CA ARG A 88 -5.55 19.01 0.89
C ARG A 88 -4.61 18.69 2.05
N THR A 89 -4.61 17.46 2.52
CA THR A 89 -3.70 16.98 3.58
C THR A 89 -2.24 17.18 3.17
N TYR A 90 -1.88 16.78 1.95
CA TYR A 90 -0.55 16.96 1.40
C TYR A 90 -0.15 18.44 1.30
N ARG A 91 -1.09 19.29 0.84
CA ARG A 91 -0.86 20.75 0.77
C ARG A 91 -0.58 21.37 2.15
N LEU A 92 -1.19 20.85 3.21
CA LEU A 92 -0.90 21.29 4.58
C LEU A 92 0.46 20.74 5.03
N GLN A 93 0.73 19.45 4.84
CA GLN A 93 1.98 18.82 5.24
C GLN A 93 3.21 19.44 4.56
N ARG A 94 3.14 19.75 3.25
CA ARG A 94 4.22 20.42 2.53
C ARG A 94 4.50 21.83 3.05
N ALA A 95 3.49 22.51 3.60
CA ALA A 95 3.61 23.89 4.10
C ALA A 95 4.15 23.96 5.53
N ILE A 96 3.90 22.92 6.33
CA ILE A 96 4.29 22.84 7.76
C ILE A 96 5.61 22.03 7.92
N GLY A 97 6.05 21.33 6.87
CA GLY A 97 7.22 20.45 6.86
C GLY A 97 6.85 19.02 7.28
N PHE A 98 7.33 18.03 6.52
CA PHE A 98 7.18 16.60 6.83
C PHE A 98 7.87 16.30 8.18
N GLY A 99 7.10 16.19 9.26
CA GLY A 99 7.62 16.00 10.62
C GLY A 99 6.97 16.88 11.69
N SER A 100 6.19 17.88 11.29
CA SER A 100 5.45 18.73 12.22
C SER A 100 4.13 18.09 12.66
N ALA A 101 4.17 17.25 13.69
CA ALA A 101 2.96 16.93 14.43
C ALA A 101 2.68 18.06 15.43
N PRO A 102 1.43 18.54 15.56
CA PRO A 102 1.09 19.69 16.41
C PRO A 102 1.47 19.52 17.90
N ASN A 103 1.77 18.28 18.34
CA ASN A 103 2.12 17.95 19.72
C ASN A 103 3.48 17.23 19.89
N PHE A 104 4.36 17.21 18.88
CA PHE A 104 5.71 16.61 19.00
C PHE A 104 6.82 17.65 18.76
N PRO A 105 7.34 18.29 19.82
CA PRO A 105 8.37 19.32 19.70
C PRO A 105 9.77 18.79 19.29
N PHE A 106 9.98 17.47 19.27
CA PHE A 106 11.31 16.85 19.10
C PHE A 106 11.73 16.54 17.64
N LEU A 107 10.87 16.76 16.64
CA LEU A 107 11.22 16.53 15.21
C LEU A 107 11.63 17.81 14.46
N ARG A 108 11.86 18.91 15.20
CA ARG A 108 12.62 20.04 14.67
C ARG A 108 14.07 19.80 15.03
N PRO A 109 14.92 19.24 14.14
CA PRO A 109 16.35 19.36 14.35
C PRO A 109 16.64 20.87 14.43
N SER A 110 17.07 21.33 15.60
CA SER A 110 17.43 22.72 15.84
C SER A 110 18.60 23.08 14.91
N GLY A 111 18.28 23.72 13.79
CA GLY A 111 19.24 24.09 12.75
C GLY A 111 18.53 24.62 11.50
N VAL A 112 19.24 25.41 10.71
CA VAL A 112 18.78 25.89 9.39
C VAL A 112 18.92 24.74 8.40
N PHE A 113 18.03 23.75 8.49
CA PHE A 113 17.94 22.71 7.48
C PHE A 113 17.06 23.22 6.34
N PRO A 114 17.54 23.22 5.09
CA PRO A 114 16.68 23.54 3.95
C PRO A 114 15.50 22.56 3.95
N LEU A 115 14.29 23.08 3.80
CA LEU A 115 13.12 22.26 3.57
C LEU A 115 13.40 21.41 2.33
N PRO A 116 13.28 20.07 2.40
CA PRO A 116 13.48 19.23 1.23
C PRO A 116 12.52 19.65 0.12
N GLU A 117 12.98 19.62 -1.13
CA GLU A 117 12.11 19.94 -2.26
C GLU A 117 10.86 19.06 -2.24
N PRO A 118 9.66 19.64 -2.32
CA PRO A 118 8.43 18.88 -2.22
C PRO A 118 8.26 18.00 -3.46
N ILE A 119 8.19 16.69 -3.24
CA ILE A 119 7.86 15.72 -4.29
C ILE A 119 6.41 15.90 -4.78
N PRO A 120 6.03 15.38 -5.95
CA PRO A 120 4.64 15.32 -6.37
C PRO A 120 3.77 14.57 -5.34
N ALA A 121 2.52 15.01 -5.14
CA ALA A 121 1.60 14.37 -4.20
C ALA A 121 1.38 12.88 -4.52
N SER A 122 1.30 12.54 -5.81
CA SER A 122 1.18 11.15 -6.26
C SER A 122 2.37 10.29 -5.83
N GLN A 123 3.59 10.85 -5.90
CA GLN A 123 4.80 10.18 -5.48
C GLN A 123 4.86 10.02 -3.95
N TYR A 124 4.32 10.98 -3.19
CA TYR A 124 4.20 10.89 -1.74
C TYR A 124 3.28 9.74 -1.29
N PHE A 125 2.12 9.58 -1.93
CA PHE A 125 1.14 8.55 -1.53
C PHE A 125 1.40 7.18 -2.16
N TYR A 126 1.89 7.13 -3.40
CA TYR A 126 1.99 5.89 -4.18
C TYR A 126 3.43 5.46 -4.51
N GLY A 127 4.44 6.20 -4.03
CA GLY A 127 5.83 5.91 -4.38
C GLY A 127 6.05 6.03 -5.88
N SER A 128 6.52 4.97 -6.53
CA SER A 128 6.71 4.94 -8.00
C SER A 128 5.44 4.59 -8.78
N GLY A 129 4.35 4.23 -8.09
CA GLY A 129 3.06 3.88 -8.70
C GLY A 129 2.65 2.43 -8.43
N LEU A 130 1.61 1.98 -9.15
CA LEU A 130 1.08 0.63 -9.07
C LEU A 130 2.04 -0.36 -9.75
N VAL A 131 2.38 -1.45 -9.07
CA VAL A 131 3.27 -2.49 -9.59
C VAL A 131 2.58 -3.24 -10.73
N ASN A 132 3.21 -3.28 -11.90
CA ASN A 132 2.80 -4.13 -13.02
C ASN A 132 3.62 -5.43 -13.02
N ALA A 133 2.99 -6.53 -12.60
CA ALA A 133 3.65 -7.83 -12.48
C ALA A 133 4.12 -8.39 -13.83
N GLU A 134 3.29 -8.32 -14.87
CA GLU A 134 3.61 -8.82 -16.20
C GLU A 134 4.83 -8.09 -16.78
N ALA A 135 4.80 -6.76 -16.77
CA ALA A 135 5.90 -5.96 -17.27
C ALA A 135 7.19 -6.18 -16.46
N ALA A 136 7.10 -6.30 -15.13
CA ALA A 136 8.24 -6.57 -14.28
C ALA A 136 8.89 -7.93 -14.58
N VAL A 137 8.08 -8.99 -14.72
CA VAL A 137 8.55 -10.34 -15.04
C VAL A 137 9.14 -10.40 -16.44
N ASN A 138 8.50 -9.79 -17.43
CA ASN A 138 9.04 -9.70 -18.79
C ASN A 138 10.38 -8.97 -18.83
N LYS A 139 10.54 -7.91 -18.02
CA LYS A 139 11.81 -7.18 -17.93
C LYS A 139 12.89 -7.94 -17.15
N ALA A 140 12.50 -8.79 -16.20
CA ALA A 140 13.41 -9.67 -15.47
C ALA A 140 14.05 -10.75 -16.36
N LYS A 141 13.34 -11.19 -17.41
CA LYS A 141 13.84 -12.17 -18.40
C LYS A 141 15.02 -11.67 -19.23
N GLY A 142 15.16 -10.35 -19.40
CA GLY A 142 16.28 -9.75 -20.14
C GLY A 142 16.11 -9.71 -21.66
N ASN A 143 14.86 -9.61 -22.15
CA ASN A 143 14.58 -9.31 -23.56
C ASN A 143 15.04 -7.89 -23.94
#